data_AF-A0A6P2BCS2-F1
#
_entry.id   AF-A0A6P2BCS2-F1
#
_cell.length_a   1.000
_cell.length_b   1.000
_cell.length_c   1.000
_cell.angle_alpha   90.00
_cell.angle_beta   90.00
_cell.angle_gamma   90.00
#
_symmetry.space_group_name_H-M   'P 1'
#
loop_
_entity.id
_entity.type
_entity.pdbx_description
1 polymer ?
#
loop_
_entity_poly.entity_id
_entity_poly.type
_entity_poly.pdbx_seq_one_letter_code
_entity_poly.pdbx_strand_id
1 'polypeptide(L)'
;MLDREAEVAVTLREPREFTDLALERYTHIVLPDGDYTAVGSALAERLALWVRAGGILVGVKRGALWAVDVGLTEAAHAASSSELDENPEIIRADYVDKEALEALDRTAGAILTADIDTSHPLGAGLASRELPLYRSGTLTLPNAADRFAAVVAWTDRPPIAGLLADSQRERLPGTPALLAERHGAGSVILFSDNPDHRGYWHGSQRLMFNVLYLGASFLAPGQRFAD
;
A
#
# COMPACT_ATOMS: atom_id res chain seq x y z
N MET A 1 -3.52 -17.32 -0.92
CA MET A 1 -2.36 -16.77 -1.61
C MET A 1 -1.00 -17.38 -1.19
N LEU A 2 -0.26 -16.90 -0.17
CA LEU A 2 1.16 -17.29 0.01
C LEU A 2 1.44 -18.80 0.13
N ASP A 3 0.86 -19.47 1.13
CA ASP A 3 1.09 -20.91 1.35
C ASP A 3 0.43 -21.77 0.26
N ARG A 4 -0.80 -21.43 -0.13
CA ARG A 4 -1.62 -22.27 -1.01
C ARG A 4 -1.38 -22.08 -2.51
N GLU A 5 -1.06 -20.87 -2.95
CA GLU A 5 -0.96 -20.54 -4.37
C GLU A 5 0.47 -20.19 -4.77
N ALA A 6 1.24 -19.54 -3.89
CA ALA A 6 2.67 -19.29 -4.12
C ALA A 6 3.56 -20.45 -3.64
N GLU A 7 3.02 -21.35 -2.82
CA GLU A 7 3.74 -22.46 -2.17
C GLU A 7 4.99 -21.98 -1.41
N VAL A 8 4.89 -20.80 -0.78
CA VAL A 8 5.98 -20.20 -0.01
C VAL A 8 5.70 -20.36 1.48
N ALA A 9 6.69 -20.88 2.21
CA ALA A 9 6.64 -20.97 3.66
C ALA A 9 6.62 -19.58 4.30
N VAL A 10 5.63 -19.32 5.16
CA VAL A 10 5.46 -18.04 5.86
C VAL A 10 5.82 -18.20 7.33
N THR A 11 6.63 -17.28 7.85
CA THR A 11 6.87 -17.15 9.28
C THR A 11 6.10 -15.95 9.80
N LEU A 12 5.16 -16.20 10.72
CA LEU A 12 4.41 -15.15 11.40
C LEU A 12 5.17 -14.72 12.67
N ARG A 13 5.33 -13.41 12.86
CA ARG A 13 5.94 -12.78 14.02
C ARG A 13 5.16 -11.54 14.41
N GLU A 14 5.06 -11.30 15.69
CA GLU A 14 4.50 -10.05 16.19
C GLU A 14 5.56 -8.94 16.12
N PRO A 15 5.19 -7.67 15.84
CA PRO A 15 6.17 -6.59 15.71
C PRO A 15 7.13 -6.44 16.90
N ARG A 16 6.67 -6.73 18.13
CA ARG A 16 7.50 -6.70 19.35
C ARG A 16 8.61 -7.77 19.38
N GLU A 17 8.47 -8.84 18.61
CA GLU A 17 9.44 -9.93 18.52
C GLU A 17 10.51 -9.66 17.45
N PHE A 18 10.41 -8.58 16.69
CA PHE A 18 11.35 -8.31 15.60
C PHE A 18 12.74 -7.94 16.10
N THR A 19 12.89 -7.45 17.34
CA THR A 19 14.17 -6.98 17.91
C THR A 19 15.28 -8.02 17.77
N ASP A 20 14.97 -9.29 18.05
CA ASP A 20 15.95 -10.39 18.05
C ASP A 20 15.93 -11.22 16.76
N LEU A 21 15.13 -10.81 15.77
CA LEU A 21 14.97 -11.57 14.54
C LEU A 21 16.15 -11.28 13.58
N ALA A 22 16.85 -12.33 13.16
CA ALA A 22 17.81 -12.29 12.06
C ALA A 22 17.11 -12.02 10.71
N LEU A 23 16.98 -10.75 10.33
CA LEU A 23 16.24 -10.31 9.14
C LEU A 23 16.85 -10.83 7.84
N GLU A 24 18.17 -11.04 7.82
CA GLU A 24 18.94 -11.59 6.70
C GLU A 24 18.52 -13.00 6.27
N ARG A 25 17.77 -13.71 7.12
CA ARG A 25 17.19 -15.02 6.77
C ARG A 25 15.96 -14.91 5.86
N TYR A 26 15.44 -13.70 5.65
CA TYR A 26 14.23 -13.43 4.90
C TYR A 26 14.53 -12.56 3.68
N THR A 27 13.89 -12.89 2.57
CA THR A 27 13.93 -12.08 1.34
C THR A 27 12.85 -11.00 1.34
N HIS A 28 11.73 -11.29 1.99
CA HIS A 28 10.57 -10.41 2.08
C HIS A 28 10.11 -10.26 3.52
N ILE A 29 9.68 -9.05 3.87
CA ILE A 29 8.96 -8.77 5.11
C ILE A 29 7.68 -8.05 4.69
N VAL A 30 6.55 -8.63 5.08
CA VAL A 30 5.22 -8.06 4.81
C VAL A 30 4.67 -7.50 6.12
N LEU A 31 4.38 -6.21 6.14
CA LEU A 31 3.72 -5.48 7.21
C LEU A 31 2.23 -5.35 6.84
N PRO A 32 1.37 -6.28 7.32
CA PRO A 32 -0.06 -6.23 7.02
C PRO A 32 -0.73 -5.02 7.69
N ASP A 33 -2.02 -4.83 7.43
CA ASP A 33 -2.81 -3.85 8.17
C ASP A 33 -2.85 -4.20 9.67
N GLY A 34 -2.55 -3.22 10.53
CA GLY A 34 -2.39 -3.46 11.96
C GLY A 34 -2.04 -2.22 12.75
N ASP A 35 -1.79 -2.39 14.04
CA ASP A 35 -1.29 -1.34 14.94
C ASP A 35 0.23 -1.44 15.07
N TYR A 36 0.92 -0.35 14.72
CA TYR A 36 2.37 -0.23 14.75
C TYR A 36 2.84 0.87 15.73
N THR A 37 1.97 1.41 16.56
CA THR A 37 2.29 2.51 17.51
C THR A 37 3.41 2.15 18.49
N ALA A 38 3.46 0.88 18.92
CA ALA A 38 4.50 0.38 19.82
C ALA A 38 5.82 0.03 19.10
N VAL A 39 5.88 0.15 17.78
CA VAL A 39 7.04 -0.22 16.96
C VAL A 39 7.90 1.02 16.74
N GLY A 40 8.97 1.13 17.54
CA GLY A 40 9.85 2.29 17.55
C GLY A 40 10.87 2.35 16.40
N SER A 41 11.64 3.45 16.38
CA SER A 41 12.67 3.77 15.38
C SER A 41 13.76 2.70 15.24
N ALA A 42 14.08 1.96 16.29
CA ALA A 42 15.09 0.90 16.25
C ALA A 42 14.76 -0.21 15.23
N LEU A 43 13.48 -0.58 15.08
CA LEU A 43 13.09 -1.54 14.05
C LEU A 43 13.17 -0.92 12.66
N ALA A 44 12.74 0.34 12.53
CA ALA A 44 12.82 1.06 11.26
C ALA A 44 14.27 1.15 10.75
N GLU A 45 15.24 1.48 11.59
CA GLU A 45 16.65 1.54 11.18
C GLU A 45 17.19 0.18 10.69
N ARG A 46 16.82 -0.90 11.39
CA ARG A 46 17.19 -2.27 11.00
C ARG A 46 16.55 -2.68 9.69
N LEU A 47 15.27 -2.38 9.49
CA LEU A 47 14.58 -2.60 8.22
C LEU A 47 15.23 -1.78 7.10
N ALA A 48 15.56 -0.50 7.34
CA ALA A 48 16.23 0.34 6.35
C ALA A 48 17.57 -0.25 5.89
N LEU A 49 18.37 -0.75 6.83
CA LEU A 49 19.63 -1.44 6.52
C LEU A 49 19.40 -2.74 5.74
N TRP A 50 18.42 -3.55 6.16
CA TRP A 50 18.08 -4.80 5.50
C TRP A 50 17.55 -4.59 4.07
N VAL A 51 16.68 -3.62 3.85
CA VAL A 51 16.20 -3.24 2.51
C VAL A 51 17.37 -2.76 1.65
N ARG A 52 18.24 -1.88 2.16
CA ARG A 52 19.44 -1.44 1.43
C ARG A 52 20.34 -2.60 1.00
N ALA A 53 20.38 -3.68 1.79
CA ALA A 53 21.14 -4.88 1.51
C ALA A 53 20.46 -5.86 0.53
N GLY A 54 19.24 -5.60 0.08
CA GLY A 54 18.52 -6.44 -0.89
C GLY A 54 17.15 -6.95 -0.43
N GLY A 55 16.73 -6.64 0.79
CA GLY A 55 15.41 -7.01 1.30
C GLY A 55 14.27 -6.27 0.58
N ILE A 56 13.12 -6.93 0.46
CA ILE A 56 11.89 -6.36 -0.10
C ILE A 56 10.87 -6.15 1.03
N LEU A 57 10.65 -4.90 1.40
CA LEU A 57 9.66 -4.52 2.40
C LEU A 57 8.31 -4.24 1.73
N VAL A 58 7.25 -4.90 2.20
CA VAL A 58 5.90 -4.71 1.69
C VAL A 58 5.01 -4.16 2.80
N GLY A 59 4.49 -2.96 2.65
CA GLY A 59 3.52 -2.37 3.57
C GLY A 59 2.10 -2.45 3.01
N VAL A 60 1.11 -2.77 3.84
CA VAL A 60 -0.31 -2.76 3.46
C VAL A 60 -1.10 -1.92 4.44
N LYS A 61 -1.90 -0.97 3.96
CA LYS A 61 -2.73 -0.07 4.78
C LYS A 61 -1.92 0.60 5.90
N ARG A 62 -2.25 0.38 7.18
CA ARG A 62 -1.54 1.00 8.31
C ARG A 62 -0.08 0.55 8.41
N GLY A 63 0.28 -0.64 7.92
CA GLY A 63 1.68 -1.05 7.79
C GLY A 63 2.44 -0.24 6.73
N ALA A 64 1.75 0.22 5.68
CA ALA A 64 2.32 1.14 4.71
C ALA A 64 2.50 2.55 5.27
N LEU A 65 1.49 3.08 5.96
CA LEU A 65 1.62 4.39 6.62
C LEU A 65 2.72 4.41 7.66
N TRP A 66 2.83 3.37 8.48
CA TRP A 66 3.93 3.27 9.44
C TRP A 66 5.30 3.32 8.74
N ALA A 67 5.46 2.62 7.60
CA ALA A 67 6.71 2.66 6.83
C ALA A 67 7.02 4.06 6.29
N VAL A 68 5.99 4.82 5.88
CA VAL A 68 6.11 6.24 5.54
C VAL A 68 6.54 7.08 6.74
N ASP A 69 5.83 6.94 7.87
CA ASP A 69 6.03 7.75 9.08
C ASP A 69 7.43 7.62 9.66
N VAL A 70 8.00 6.42 9.60
CA VAL A 70 9.35 6.13 10.11
C VAL A 70 10.45 6.34 9.06
N GLY A 71 10.10 6.85 7.87
CA GLY A 71 11.06 7.27 6.85
C GLY A 71 11.73 6.11 6.09
N LEU A 72 11.04 4.99 5.90
CA LEU A 72 11.55 3.87 5.08
C LEU A 72 11.43 4.13 3.58
N THR A 73 10.67 5.15 3.18
CA THR A 73 10.37 5.56 1.80
C THR A 73 10.65 7.05 1.64
N GLU A 74 10.94 7.50 0.42
CA GLU A 74 11.06 8.92 0.09
C GLU A 74 9.71 9.59 -0.14
N ALA A 75 8.62 8.80 -0.15
CA ALA A 75 7.27 9.30 -0.13
C ALA A 75 7.03 10.08 1.16
N ALA A 76 7.22 11.40 1.11
CA ALA A 76 6.90 12.26 2.22
C ALA A 76 5.38 12.38 2.34
N HIS A 77 4.86 12.38 3.56
CA HIS A 77 3.59 13.06 3.83
C HIS A 77 3.72 14.47 3.25
N ALA A 78 3.06 14.76 2.12
CA ALA A 78 2.93 16.12 1.63
C ALA A 78 2.35 16.91 2.79
N ALA A 79 3.21 17.72 3.43
CA ALA A 79 2.98 18.46 4.67
C ALA A 79 1.69 18.05 5.38
N SER A 80 1.75 16.98 6.19
CA SER A 80 0.77 16.76 7.24
C SER A 80 -0.69 16.99 6.79
N SER A 81 -1.36 15.94 6.31
CA SER A 81 -2.75 15.76 6.74
C SER A 81 -2.77 15.26 8.19
N SER A 82 -2.03 15.94 9.09
CA SER A 82 -2.35 15.98 10.52
C SER A 82 -3.53 16.91 10.79
N GLU A 83 -4.12 17.49 9.75
CA GLU A 83 -5.57 17.74 9.69
C GLU A 83 -6.32 16.43 9.40
N LEU A 84 -6.01 15.38 10.16
CA LEU A 84 -7.12 14.60 10.67
C LEU A 84 -7.82 15.60 11.59
N ASP A 85 -9.03 16.02 11.25
CA ASP A 85 -9.91 16.68 12.21
C ASP A 85 -9.90 15.82 13.47
N GLU A 86 -9.06 16.16 14.46
CA GLU A 86 -9.09 15.57 15.79
C GLU A 86 -10.39 15.96 16.52
N ASN A 87 -11.28 16.68 15.83
CA ASN A 87 -12.63 16.94 16.26
C ASN A 87 -13.50 17.27 15.03
N PRO A 88 -14.06 16.28 14.29
CA PRO A 88 -15.06 16.60 13.28
C PRO A 88 -16.16 17.37 14.01
N GLU A 89 -16.48 18.57 13.53
CA GLU A 89 -17.57 19.35 14.09
C GLU A 89 -18.80 18.42 14.14
N ILE A 90 -19.29 18.11 15.35
CA ILE A 90 -20.40 17.18 15.51
C ILE A 90 -21.66 17.93 15.05
N ILE A 91 -21.88 17.91 13.74
CA ILE A 91 -23.08 18.45 13.13
C ILE A 91 -24.20 17.48 13.46
N ARG A 92 -25.19 17.96 14.22
CA ARG A 92 -26.38 17.17 14.54
C ARG A 92 -27.10 16.79 13.25
N ALA A 93 -27.05 15.50 12.89
CA ALA A 93 -27.86 14.92 11.84
C ALA A 93 -29.16 14.32 12.40
N ASP A 94 -30.18 14.20 11.55
CA ASP A 94 -31.40 13.50 11.92
C ASP A 94 -31.16 11.98 11.91
N TYR A 95 -31.79 11.27 12.85
CA TYR A 95 -31.55 9.84 13.04
C TYR A 95 -31.87 9.00 11.78
N VAL A 96 -32.79 9.48 10.94
CA VAL A 96 -33.14 8.82 9.67
C VAL A 96 -31.95 8.71 8.72
N ASP A 97 -30.99 9.65 8.79
CA ASP A 97 -29.81 9.70 7.94
C ASP A 97 -28.63 8.90 8.51
N LYS A 98 -28.76 8.38 9.74
CA LYS A 98 -27.68 7.70 10.47
C LYS A 98 -27.03 6.59 9.64
N GLU A 99 -27.82 5.73 9.01
CA GLU A 99 -27.29 4.59 8.25
C GLU A 99 -26.49 5.05 7.02
N ALA A 100 -26.99 6.06 6.31
CA ALA A 100 -26.31 6.63 5.16
C ALA A 100 -25.00 7.33 5.56
N LEU A 101 -25.03 8.12 6.63
CA LEU A 101 -23.84 8.81 7.15
C LEU A 101 -22.78 7.83 7.67
N GLU A 102 -23.16 6.83 8.46
CA GLU A 102 -22.22 5.82 8.92
C GLU A 102 -21.66 4.95 7.78
N ALA A 103 -22.41 4.77 6.69
CA ALA A 103 -21.93 4.07 5.50
C ALA A 103 -20.86 4.88 4.74
N LEU A 104 -20.98 6.21 4.75
CA LEU A 104 -19.98 7.13 4.20
C LEU A 104 -18.71 7.14 5.06
N ASP A 105 -18.84 7.23 6.38
CA ASP A 105 -17.71 7.26 7.32
C ASP A 105 -16.88 5.97 7.30
N ARG A 106 -17.56 4.83 7.22
CA ARG A 106 -16.89 3.52 7.19
C ARG A 106 -16.33 3.16 5.82
N THR A 107 -16.72 3.87 4.74
CA THR A 107 -16.58 3.43 3.34
C THR A 107 -16.90 1.94 3.24
N ALA A 108 -18.19 1.58 3.12
CA ALA A 108 -18.72 0.21 3.22
C ALA A 108 -18.16 -0.85 2.23
N GLY A 109 -17.02 -0.59 1.58
CA GLY A 109 -16.45 -1.38 0.51
C GLY A 109 -16.90 -0.81 -0.83
N ALA A 110 -15.95 -0.43 -1.67
CA ALA A 110 -16.24 -0.01 -3.04
C ALA A 110 -15.28 -0.68 -4.02
N ILE A 111 -15.78 -1.00 -5.20
CA ILE A 111 -14.96 -1.44 -6.33
C ILE A 111 -14.67 -0.21 -7.17
N LEU A 112 -13.41 0.20 -7.20
CA LEU A 112 -12.97 1.39 -7.92
C LEU A 112 -12.03 0.99 -9.07
N THR A 113 -11.93 1.86 -10.07
CA THR A 113 -10.96 1.68 -11.15
C THR A 113 -9.66 2.38 -10.79
N ALA A 114 -8.55 1.66 -10.86
CA ALA A 114 -7.21 2.20 -10.84
C ALA A 114 -6.56 2.08 -12.22
N ASP A 115 -5.56 2.92 -12.48
CA ASP A 115 -4.70 2.87 -13.65
C ASP A 115 -3.35 2.28 -13.23
N ILE A 116 -2.92 1.21 -13.90
CA ILE A 116 -1.62 0.56 -13.67
C ILE A 116 -0.68 0.79 -14.85
N ASP A 117 0.60 1.05 -14.54
CA ASP A 117 1.67 0.94 -15.51
C ASP A 117 2.05 -0.52 -15.78
N THR A 118 1.50 -1.08 -16.87
CA THR A 118 1.83 -2.45 -17.33
C THR A 118 3.24 -2.59 -17.90
N SER A 119 3.98 -1.50 -18.11
CA SER A 119 5.40 -1.54 -18.49
C SER A 119 6.34 -1.71 -17.28
N HIS A 120 5.87 -1.36 -16.09
CA HIS A 120 6.60 -1.59 -14.85
C HIS A 120 6.67 -3.09 -14.53
N PRO A 121 7.78 -3.64 -14.01
CA PRO A 121 7.88 -5.07 -13.67
C PRO A 121 6.75 -5.57 -12.75
N LEU A 122 6.28 -4.73 -11.84
CA LEU A 122 5.15 -5.07 -10.96
C LEU A 122 3.79 -5.13 -11.67
N GLY A 123 3.66 -4.57 -12.88
CA GLY A 123 2.49 -4.70 -13.75
C GLY A 123 2.54 -5.90 -14.70
N ALA A 124 3.61 -6.71 -14.68
CA ALA A 124 3.81 -7.79 -15.61
C ALA A 124 2.67 -8.84 -15.59
N GLY A 125 2.21 -9.22 -16.79
CA GLY A 125 1.15 -10.22 -16.96
C GLY A 125 -0.27 -9.71 -16.74
N LEU A 126 -0.46 -8.41 -16.45
CA LEU A 126 -1.78 -7.78 -16.51
C LEU A 126 -2.09 -7.33 -17.94
N ALA A 127 -3.29 -7.67 -18.42
CA ALA A 127 -3.69 -7.47 -19.81
C ALA A 127 -4.19 -6.05 -20.11
N SER A 128 -4.52 -5.26 -19.09
CA SER A 128 -5.10 -3.93 -19.21
C SER A 128 -4.49 -2.99 -18.17
N ARG A 129 -4.43 -1.69 -18.52
CA ARG A 129 -4.13 -0.62 -17.57
C ARG A 129 -5.27 -0.36 -16.59
N GLU A 130 -6.50 -0.63 -16.99
CA GLU A 130 -7.65 -0.48 -16.10
C GLU A 130 -7.71 -1.67 -15.16
N LEU A 131 -7.48 -1.42 -13.88
CA LEU A 131 -7.42 -2.41 -12.84
C LEU A 131 -8.53 -2.16 -11.80
N PRO A 132 -9.59 -3.00 -11.78
CA PRO A 132 -10.56 -2.98 -10.70
C PRO A 132 -9.91 -3.40 -9.38
N LEU A 133 -10.01 -2.54 -8.37
CA LEU A 133 -9.51 -2.77 -7.02
C LEU A 133 -10.62 -2.61 -5.99
N TYR A 134 -10.57 -3.43 -4.94
CA TYR A 134 -11.46 -3.28 -3.80
C TYR A 134 -10.88 -2.29 -2.79
N ARG A 135 -11.59 -1.19 -2.56
CA ARG A 135 -11.30 -0.21 -1.52
C ARG A 135 -12.10 -0.52 -0.27
N SER A 136 -11.42 -0.62 0.86
CA SER A 136 -11.95 -1.14 2.12
C SER A 136 -11.71 -0.21 3.31
N GLY A 137 -11.49 1.07 3.02
CA GLY A 137 -11.27 2.13 3.99
C GLY A 137 -10.95 3.45 3.30
N THR A 138 -10.66 4.48 4.10
CA THR A 138 -10.41 5.85 3.66
C THR A 138 -8.92 6.20 3.53
N LEU A 139 -8.04 5.24 3.85
CA LEU A 139 -6.59 5.41 3.81
C LEU A 139 -6.13 5.70 2.38
N THR A 140 -5.24 6.68 2.27
CA THR A 140 -4.61 7.08 1.01
C THR A 140 -3.11 7.17 1.23
N LEU A 141 -2.32 6.65 0.28
CA LEU A 141 -0.87 6.80 0.32
C LEU A 141 -0.48 8.22 -0.08
N PRO A 142 0.59 8.78 0.49
CA PRO A 142 1.13 10.04 0.01
C PRO A 142 1.68 9.89 -1.42
N ASN A 143 1.80 11.00 -2.14
CA ASN A 143 2.53 11.00 -3.40
C ASN A 143 4.04 10.93 -3.14
N ALA A 144 4.75 10.12 -3.93
CA ALA A 144 6.21 10.12 -3.96
C ALA A 144 6.75 11.28 -4.80
N ALA A 145 7.96 11.74 -4.49
CA ALA A 145 8.67 12.70 -5.32
C ALA A 145 9.10 12.09 -6.66
N ASP A 146 9.34 10.77 -6.67
CA ASP A 146 9.61 10.01 -7.88
C ASP A 146 8.34 9.83 -8.72
N ARG A 147 8.39 10.36 -9.93
CA ARG A 147 7.31 10.28 -10.93
C ARG A 147 7.03 8.86 -11.44
N PHE A 148 7.90 7.89 -11.16
CA PHE A 148 7.75 6.48 -11.55
C PHE A 148 7.37 5.57 -10.37
N ALA A 149 7.39 6.07 -9.14
CA ALA A 149 7.14 5.26 -7.95
C ALA A 149 5.66 4.83 -7.82
N ALA A 150 4.72 5.64 -8.31
CA ALA A 150 3.31 5.28 -8.36
C ALA A 150 3.03 4.32 -9.54
N VAL A 151 3.19 3.02 -9.27
CA VAL A 151 2.92 1.96 -10.25
C VAL A 151 1.43 1.82 -10.54
N VAL A 152 0.60 2.02 -9.51
CA VAL A 152 -0.86 2.01 -9.62
C VAL A 152 -1.41 3.26 -8.97
N ALA A 153 -2.24 4.01 -9.70
CA ALA A 153 -2.89 5.22 -9.22
C ALA A 153 -4.41 5.11 -9.35
N TRP A 154 -5.14 5.70 -8.41
CA TRP A 154 -6.60 5.75 -8.48
C TRP A 154 -7.05 6.70 -9.60
N THR A 155 -8.14 6.33 -10.30
CA THR A 155 -8.73 7.19 -11.34
C THR A 155 -9.87 8.05 -10.79
N ASP A 156 -10.32 9.02 -11.56
CA ASP A 156 -11.50 9.85 -11.30
C ASP A 156 -12.83 9.18 -11.70
N ARG A 157 -12.78 7.93 -12.17
CA ARG A 157 -13.97 7.21 -12.59
C ARG A 157 -14.91 6.95 -11.42
N PRO A 158 -16.23 6.91 -11.67
CA PRO A 158 -17.18 6.53 -10.64
C PRO A 158 -16.90 5.09 -10.15
N PRO A 159 -17.29 4.77 -8.91
CA PRO A 159 -17.26 3.39 -8.42
C PRO A 159 -17.97 2.46 -9.40
N ILE A 160 -17.34 1.33 -9.71
CA ILE A 160 -17.96 0.23 -10.46
C ILE A 160 -19.11 -0.34 -9.62
N ALA A 161 -18.89 -0.46 -8.31
CA ALA A 161 -19.89 -0.86 -7.33
C ALA A 161 -19.55 -0.29 -5.94
N GLY A 162 -20.56 -0.23 -5.06
CA GLY A 162 -20.41 0.29 -3.70
C GLY A 162 -20.55 1.81 -3.61
N LEU A 163 -20.38 2.33 -2.40
CA LEU A 163 -20.53 3.76 -2.09
C LEU A 163 -19.15 4.36 -1.79
N LEU A 164 -18.89 5.54 -2.36
CA LEU A 164 -17.71 6.36 -2.08
C LEU A 164 -18.20 7.76 -1.70
N ALA A 165 -17.77 8.25 -0.54
CA ALA A 165 -18.10 9.60 -0.10
C ALA A 165 -17.55 10.66 -1.06
N ASP A 166 -18.25 11.78 -1.21
CA ASP A 166 -17.85 12.83 -2.16
C ASP A 166 -16.47 13.42 -1.82
N SER A 167 -16.15 13.59 -0.53
CA SER A 167 -14.82 14.01 -0.08
C SER A 167 -13.71 13.04 -0.50
N GLN A 168 -14.00 11.74 -0.59
CA GLN A 168 -13.07 10.74 -1.10
C GLN A 168 -13.00 10.78 -2.63
N ARG A 169 -14.13 10.98 -3.31
CA ARG A 169 -14.19 11.11 -4.78
C ARG A 169 -13.34 12.27 -5.28
N GLU A 170 -13.25 13.36 -4.52
CA GLU A 170 -12.43 14.53 -4.86
C GLU A 170 -10.93 14.31 -4.58
N ARG A 171 -10.60 13.62 -3.49
CA ARG A 171 -9.21 13.49 -3.01
C ARG A 171 -8.46 12.27 -3.53
N LEU A 172 -9.17 11.21 -3.88
CA LEU A 172 -8.57 9.93 -4.25
C LEU A 172 -7.92 9.94 -5.65
N PRO A 173 -8.49 10.58 -6.69
CA PRO A 173 -7.92 10.51 -8.03
C PRO A 173 -6.47 10.99 -8.09
N GLY A 174 -5.63 10.25 -8.81
CA GLY A 174 -4.19 10.52 -8.95
C GLY A 174 -3.33 10.08 -7.76
N THR A 175 -3.94 9.70 -6.63
CA THR A 175 -3.18 9.18 -5.49
C THR A 175 -2.78 7.72 -5.69
N PRO A 176 -1.67 7.25 -5.09
CA PRO A 176 -1.20 5.90 -5.33
C PRO A 176 -2.06 4.86 -4.62
N ALA A 177 -2.43 3.81 -5.36
CA ALA A 177 -2.90 2.56 -4.79
C ALA A 177 -1.73 1.59 -4.50
N LEU A 178 -0.66 1.68 -5.31
CA LEU A 178 0.60 0.96 -5.13
C LEU A 178 1.77 1.92 -5.39
N LEU A 179 2.63 2.09 -4.38
CA LEU A 179 3.95 2.70 -4.52
C LEU A 179 5.03 1.63 -4.54
N ALA A 180 6.08 1.83 -5.33
CA ALA A 180 7.26 0.98 -5.34
C ALA A 180 8.51 1.85 -5.52
N GLU A 181 9.40 1.82 -4.54
CA GLU A 181 10.64 2.59 -4.54
C GLU A 181 11.85 1.70 -4.31
N ARG A 182 12.96 2.05 -4.94
CA ARG A 182 14.24 1.37 -4.76
C ARG A 182 15.01 2.01 -3.62
N HIS A 183 15.49 1.17 -2.72
CA HIS A 183 16.38 1.59 -1.63
C HIS A 183 17.59 0.66 -1.63
N GLY A 184 18.72 1.16 -2.17
CA GLY A 184 19.90 0.33 -2.40
C GLY A 184 19.62 -0.89 -3.29
N ALA A 185 20.02 -2.07 -2.83
CA ALA A 185 19.81 -3.32 -3.58
C ALA A 185 18.38 -3.89 -3.44
N GLY A 186 17.57 -3.38 -2.51
CA GLY A 186 16.20 -3.82 -2.29
C GLY A 186 15.15 -2.77 -2.64
N SER A 187 13.94 -2.96 -2.12
CA SER A 187 12.80 -2.09 -2.41
C SER A 187 11.81 -1.98 -1.25
N VAL A 188 11.07 -0.87 -1.25
CA VAL A 188 9.92 -0.63 -0.38
C VAL A 188 8.69 -0.50 -1.26
N ILE A 189 7.68 -1.32 -1.01
CA ILE A 189 6.47 -1.43 -1.83
C ILE A 189 5.25 -1.29 -0.93
N LEU A 190 4.40 -0.32 -1.20
CA LEU A 190 3.32 0.07 -0.31
C LEU A 190 1.97 -0.03 -1.02
N PHE A 191 0.99 -0.64 -0.37
CA PHE A 191 -0.38 -0.73 -0.86
C PHE A 191 -1.35 0.07 0.01
N SER A 192 -2.20 0.90 -0.61
CA SER A 192 -3.24 1.65 0.11
C SER A 192 -4.35 0.74 0.65
N ASP A 193 -4.58 -0.39 -0.01
CA ASP A 193 -5.61 -1.39 0.30
C ASP A 193 -5.03 -2.80 0.20
N ASN A 194 -5.75 -3.81 0.70
CA ASN A 194 -5.28 -5.19 0.64
C ASN A 194 -5.42 -5.75 -0.80
N PRO A 195 -4.32 -6.08 -1.51
CA PRO A 195 -4.38 -6.61 -2.87
C PRO A 195 -4.98 -8.03 -2.95
N ASP A 196 -5.07 -8.75 -1.82
CA ASP A 196 -5.62 -10.10 -1.72
C ASP A 196 -6.92 -10.12 -0.89
N HIS A 197 -7.70 -9.02 -0.90
CA HIS A 197 -8.91 -8.92 -0.07
C HIS A 197 -9.83 -10.13 -0.25
N ARG A 198 -9.97 -10.94 0.81
CA ARG A 198 -10.76 -12.19 0.83
C ARG A 198 -10.34 -13.27 -0.21
N GLY A 199 -9.20 -13.12 -0.89
CA GLY A 199 -8.67 -14.12 -1.82
C GLY A 199 -9.43 -14.30 -3.13
N TYR A 200 -10.36 -13.40 -3.49
CA TYR A 200 -11.15 -13.50 -4.72
C TYR A 200 -10.67 -12.59 -5.85
N TRP A 201 -9.77 -11.64 -5.57
CA TRP A 201 -9.37 -10.58 -6.49
C TRP A 201 -8.10 -10.95 -7.27
N HIS A 202 -8.20 -11.86 -8.23
CA HIS A 202 -7.04 -12.36 -8.98
C HIS A 202 -6.23 -11.27 -9.70
N GLY A 203 -6.89 -10.20 -10.17
CA GLY A 203 -6.22 -9.05 -10.80
C GLY A 203 -5.27 -8.32 -9.86
N SER A 204 -5.75 -7.91 -8.68
CA SER A 204 -4.91 -7.25 -7.68
C SER A 204 -3.95 -8.21 -6.99
N GLN A 205 -4.35 -9.47 -6.82
CA GLN A 205 -3.50 -10.53 -6.28
C GLN A 205 -2.25 -10.77 -7.16
N ARG A 206 -2.38 -10.61 -8.48
CA ARG A 206 -1.24 -10.64 -9.41
C ARG A 206 -0.15 -9.63 -9.03
N LEU A 207 -0.53 -8.45 -8.53
CA LEU A 207 0.44 -7.46 -8.05
C LEU A 207 1.28 -8.02 -6.91
N MET A 208 0.66 -8.67 -5.94
CA MET A 208 1.39 -9.28 -4.82
C MET A 208 2.33 -10.40 -5.29
N PHE A 209 1.91 -11.23 -6.25
CA PHE A 209 2.83 -12.21 -6.88
C PHE A 209 4.00 -11.51 -7.59
N ASN A 210 3.74 -10.46 -8.36
CA ASN A 210 4.79 -9.71 -9.01
C ASN A 210 5.73 -9.05 -7.99
N VAL A 211 5.22 -8.60 -6.83
CA VAL A 211 6.07 -8.10 -5.74
C VAL A 211 7.01 -9.21 -5.22
N LEU A 212 6.49 -10.41 -4.99
CA LEU A 212 7.28 -11.54 -4.46
C LEU A 212 8.40 -11.99 -5.40
N TYR A 213 8.19 -11.90 -6.71
CA TYR A 213 9.14 -12.45 -7.69
C TYR A 213 9.90 -11.38 -8.48
N LEU A 214 9.36 -10.17 -8.60
CA LEU A 214 9.89 -9.07 -9.41
C LEU A 214 10.11 -7.79 -8.60
N GLY A 215 9.92 -7.81 -7.27
CA GLY A 215 10.14 -6.67 -6.38
C GLY A 215 11.57 -6.13 -6.39
N ALA A 216 12.54 -6.90 -6.90
CA ALA A 216 13.92 -6.47 -7.11
C ALA A 216 14.27 -6.13 -8.57
N SER A 217 13.31 -6.20 -9.51
CA SER A 217 13.59 -6.16 -10.96
C SER A 217 13.41 -4.78 -11.60
N PHE A 218 12.92 -3.79 -10.86
CA PHE A 218 12.83 -2.40 -11.33
C PHE A 218 14.01 -1.56 -10.84
N LEU A 219 14.28 -0.46 -11.54
CA LEU A 219 15.43 0.41 -11.32
C LEU A 219 15.05 1.67 -10.55
N ALA A 220 16.00 2.24 -9.82
CA ALA A 220 15.82 3.56 -9.24
C ALA A 220 15.84 4.62 -10.36
N PRO A 221 15.20 5.79 -10.16
CA PRO A 221 15.28 6.90 -11.11
C PRO A 221 16.73 7.22 -11.50
N GLY A 222 16.98 7.34 -12.81
CA GLY A 222 18.30 7.63 -13.37
C GLY A 222 19.26 6.44 -13.46
N GLN A 223 18.92 5.26 -12.92
CA GLN A 223 19.66 4.03 -13.17
C GLN A 223 19.28 3.43 -14.53
N ARG A 224 20.25 2.77 -15.18
CA ARG A 224 20.04 2.00 -16.42
C ARG A 224 20.33 0.53 -16.14
N PHE A 225 19.69 -0.37 -16.88
CA PHE A 225 20.09 -1.77 -16.87
C PHE A 225 21.54 -1.86 -17.35
N ALA A 226 22.34 -2.71 -16.71
CA ALA A 226 23.67 -3.02 -17.20
C ALA A 226 23.53 -3.79 -18.53
N ASP A 227 24.22 -3.31 -19.58
CA ASP A 227 24.26 -3.93 -20.91
C ASP A 227 24.86 -5.35 -20.90
#